data_AF-A0A803XX48-F1
#
_entry.id   AF-A0A803XX48-F1
#
_cell.length_a   1.000
_cell.length_b   1.000
_cell.length_c   1.000
_cell.angle_alpha   90.00
_cell.angle_beta   90.00
_cell.angle_gamma   90.00
#
_symmetry.space_group_name_H-M   'P 1'
#
loop_
_entity.id
_entity.type
_entity.pdbx_description
1 polymer ?
#
loop_
_entity_poly.entity_id
_entity_poly.type
_entity_poly.pdbx_seq_one_letter_code
_entity_poly.pdbx_strand_id
1 'polypeptide(L)'
;ETAIFSLNDVLSSKSYYRTCGASLSLSLTLNTDHGDILLDYSKNLVTEEVMKMLIELAKSRGVESARERMFSGEKINFTENRAVLHIALRNRSNTPILVDGKDVVPEVNKVLDKMKHFCQKVRSGEWKGYTGKAITDVVNIGIGGSDLGPLMVTEALKPYSKGGPRVWFVSNIDGTHIAKTLAELHPETTLFIIASKTFTTQETITNAVTAKEWFLHAAKDPKVKEFGIDTENMFEFWDWVGGRYSLWSAIGLSIALHIGFDNFESLLAGGHWMDKHFHTAPLEKNVPVLLAMLGVWYINCYGCETHALLPYDQYMHRFAAYFQQGDMESNGKYITKKGSRVDYNTGPIVWGEPGTNGQHAFYQLIHQGTRMIPCDFMIPVQTQHPIRNGLHHKILLANFLAQTEALMKGKTADEARKELQAAGLSGDALEKLLPHKVFEGNRPTNSIMFTKLNPFTLGAIIAMYEHKIFVQGVVWDINNHCVPLSSHE
;
A
#
# COMPACT_ATOMS: atom_id res chain seq x y z
N GLU A 1 19.74 -21.82 21.04
CA GLU A 1 18.27 -21.91 21.16
C GLU A 1 17.67 -20.60 20.68
N THR A 2 16.88 -20.68 19.62
CA THR A 2 16.21 -19.58 18.95
C THR A 2 15.15 -19.00 19.87
N ALA A 3 15.42 -17.84 20.48
CA ALA A 3 14.37 -17.01 21.05
C ALA A 3 13.53 -16.49 19.88
N ILE A 4 12.48 -17.23 19.54
CA ILE A 4 11.43 -16.80 18.61
C ILE A 4 10.72 -15.67 19.34
N PHE A 5 10.98 -14.42 18.98
CA PHE A 5 10.15 -13.29 19.44
C PHE A 5 8.74 -13.55 18.92
N SER A 6 7.83 -13.91 19.82
CA SER A 6 6.40 -13.99 19.55
C SER A 6 5.80 -12.58 19.63
N LEU A 7 4.65 -12.36 19.00
CA LEU A 7 3.88 -11.10 19.18
C LEU A 7 3.58 -10.85 20.67
N ASN A 8 3.44 -11.91 21.47
CA ASN A 8 3.22 -11.81 22.92
C ASN A 8 4.40 -11.21 23.67
N ASP A 9 5.64 -11.44 23.21
CA ASP A 9 6.83 -10.86 23.84
C ASP A 9 6.86 -9.33 23.70
N VAL A 10 6.38 -8.81 22.56
CA VAL A 10 6.24 -7.35 22.34
C VAL A 10 5.12 -6.77 23.21
N LEU A 11 3.98 -7.46 23.30
CA LEU A 11 2.83 -7.04 24.11
C LEU A 11 3.15 -6.95 25.61
N SER A 12 4.13 -7.71 26.11
CA SER A 12 4.56 -7.71 27.51
C SER A 12 5.34 -6.46 27.94
N SER A 13 5.81 -5.64 26.99
CA SER A 13 6.57 -4.41 27.27
C SER A 13 5.71 -3.18 27.63
N LYS A 14 4.40 -3.35 27.84
CA LYS A 14 3.46 -2.29 28.21
C LYS A 14 3.77 -1.74 29.62
N SER A 15 4.57 -0.68 29.68
CA SER A 15 4.62 0.20 30.85
C SER A 15 5.04 1.62 30.45
N TYR A 16 4.41 2.61 31.11
CA TYR A 16 4.64 4.06 31.06
C TYR A 16 4.01 4.77 29.83
N TYR A 17 2.93 5.57 29.93
CA TYR A 17 2.54 6.57 30.92
C TYR A 17 1.00 6.70 31.09
N ARG A 18 0.63 7.46 32.13
CA ARG A 18 -0.72 7.72 32.65
C ARG A 18 -1.58 8.60 31.73
N THR A 19 -2.54 8.00 31.04
CA THR A 19 -3.84 8.63 30.68
C THR A 19 -4.97 7.62 30.57
N CYS A 20 -4.69 6.32 30.40
CA CYS A 20 -5.74 5.30 30.50
C CYS A 20 -5.90 4.81 31.94
N GLY A 21 -7.06 5.09 32.51
CA GLY A 21 -7.68 4.17 33.46
C GLY A 21 -7.76 2.77 32.83
N ALA A 22 -7.67 1.74 33.66
CA ALA A 22 -7.27 0.38 33.31
C ALA A 22 -8.25 -0.46 32.42
N SER A 23 -9.07 0.13 31.54
CA SER A 23 -10.11 -0.62 30.79
C SER A 23 -9.91 -0.77 29.28
N LEU A 24 -9.20 0.12 28.57
CA LEU A 24 -9.10 0.05 27.10
C LEU A 24 -7.73 -0.42 26.62
N SER A 25 -7.68 -1.58 25.96
CA SER A 25 -6.49 -1.98 25.19
C SER A 25 -6.52 -1.26 23.83
N LEU A 26 -5.71 -0.19 23.67
CA LEU A 26 -5.50 0.53 22.41
C LEU A 26 -4.64 -0.27 21.40
N SER A 27 -4.99 -1.54 21.21
CA SER A 27 -4.35 -2.44 20.27
C SER A 27 -5.34 -3.52 19.83
N LEU A 28 -5.28 -3.93 18.56
CA LEU A 28 -6.08 -5.03 18.03
C LEU A 28 -5.19 -6.03 17.28
N THR A 29 -5.37 -7.32 17.58
CA THR A 29 -4.75 -8.41 16.82
C THR A 29 -5.80 -9.06 15.93
N LEU A 30 -5.51 -9.07 14.64
CA LEU A 30 -6.25 -9.79 13.62
C LEU A 30 -5.63 -11.17 13.44
N ASN A 31 -6.33 -12.22 13.87
CA ASN A 31 -5.86 -13.59 13.70
C ASN A 31 -6.30 -14.08 12.32
N THR A 32 -5.33 -14.44 11.47
CA THR A 32 -5.58 -14.95 10.12
C THR A 32 -4.95 -16.33 9.97
N ASP A 33 -5.45 -17.13 9.01
CA ASP A 33 -4.90 -18.46 8.72
C ASP A 33 -3.45 -18.40 8.20
N HIS A 34 -2.95 -17.21 7.87
CA HIS A 34 -1.61 -16.98 7.30
C HIS A 34 -0.69 -16.15 8.21
N GLY A 35 -1.08 -16.01 9.48
CA GLY A 35 -0.35 -15.25 10.49
C GLY A 35 -1.10 -14.02 10.97
N ASP A 36 -0.75 -13.54 12.15
CA ASP A 36 -1.45 -12.46 12.80
C ASP A 36 -1.00 -11.09 12.28
N ILE A 37 -1.91 -10.12 12.32
CA ILE A 37 -1.62 -8.70 12.08
C ILE A 37 -2.03 -7.92 13.33
N LEU A 38 -1.06 -7.36 14.03
CA LEU A 38 -1.25 -6.45 15.16
C LEU A 38 -1.27 -5.00 14.67
N LEU A 39 -2.33 -4.28 15.01
CA LEU A 39 -2.32 -2.82 15.08
C LEU A 39 -2.17 -2.40 16.55
N ASP A 40 -1.01 -1.87 16.91
CA ASP A 40 -0.83 -1.12 18.16
C ASP A 40 -0.96 0.38 17.85
N TYR A 41 -2.06 0.96 18.32
CA TYR A 41 -2.34 2.40 18.19
C TYR A 41 -2.29 3.10 19.56
N SER A 42 -1.67 2.48 20.56
CA SER A 42 -1.58 3.01 21.93
C SER A 42 -0.69 4.24 22.06
N LYS A 43 0.25 4.46 21.13
CA LYS A 43 1.16 5.61 21.11
C LYS A 43 0.57 6.82 20.37
N ASN A 44 -0.75 6.93 20.35
CA ASN A 44 -1.48 8.06 19.78
C ASN A 44 -1.98 9.01 20.87
N LEU A 45 -2.17 10.28 20.52
CA LEU A 45 -2.66 11.32 21.45
C LEU A 45 -4.19 11.25 21.59
N VAL A 46 -4.68 10.14 22.16
CA VAL A 46 -6.10 9.85 22.34
C VAL A 46 -6.38 9.26 23.72
N THR A 47 -7.59 9.51 24.23
CA THR A 47 -8.16 8.82 25.40
C THR A 47 -9.32 7.92 24.96
N GLU A 48 -9.90 7.17 25.90
CA GLU A 48 -11.12 6.38 25.63
C GLU A 48 -12.28 7.28 25.16
N GLU A 49 -12.42 8.47 25.76
CA GLU A 49 -13.43 9.45 25.38
C GLU A 49 -13.20 9.99 23.96
N VAL A 50 -11.95 10.29 23.61
CA VAL A 50 -11.60 10.73 22.24
C VAL A 50 -11.94 9.64 21.23
N MET A 51 -11.55 8.39 21.50
CA MET A 51 -11.89 7.27 20.62
C MET A 51 -13.40 7.08 20.48
N LYS A 52 -14.15 7.20 21.58
CA LYS A 52 -15.62 7.16 21.54
C LYS A 52 -16.20 8.25 20.65
N MET A 53 -15.77 9.51 20.81
CA MET A 53 -16.21 10.63 19.98
C MET A 53 -15.87 10.42 18.49
N LEU A 54 -14.69 9.89 18.20
CA LEU A 54 -14.28 9.57 16.82
C LEU A 54 -15.15 8.49 16.19
N ILE A 55 -15.49 7.44 16.93
CA ILE A 55 -16.40 6.39 16.43
C ILE A 55 -17.83 6.92 16.28
N GLU A 56 -18.31 7.75 17.20
CA GLU A 56 -19.60 8.43 17.07
C GLU A 56 -19.65 9.34 15.85
N LEU A 57 -18.57 10.07 15.56
CA LEU A 57 -18.41 10.84 14.33
C LEU A 57 -18.54 9.93 13.11
N ALA A 58 -17.78 8.83 13.03
CA ALA A 58 -17.86 7.88 11.92
C ALA A 58 -19.30 7.36 11.67
N LYS A 59 -20.02 7.02 12.75
CA LYS A 59 -21.44 6.62 12.68
C LYS A 59 -22.31 7.75 12.15
N SER A 60 -22.18 8.96 12.69
CA SER A 60 -22.97 10.13 12.27
C SER A 60 -22.73 10.56 10.82
N ARG A 61 -21.54 10.28 10.28
CA ARG A 61 -21.18 10.52 8.86
C ARG A 61 -21.62 9.40 7.92
N GLY A 62 -22.26 8.34 8.45
CA GLY A 62 -22.85 7.28 7.65
C GLY A 62 -21.83 6.31 7.05
N VAL A 63 -20.69 6.08 7.71
CA VAL A 63 -19.63 5.17 7.23
C VAL A 63 -20.16 3.76 6.96
N GLU A 64 -20.98 3.20 7.85
CA GLU A 64 -21.57 1.87 7.67
C GLU A 64 -22.48 1.82 6.44
N SER A 65 -23.37 2.79 6.29
CA SER A 65 -24.25 2.86 5.11
C SER A 65 -23.46 3.03 3.81
N ALA A 66 -22.45 3.91 3.79
CA ALA A 66 -21.61 4.10 2.62
C ALA A 66 -20.84 2.82 2.26
N ARG A 67 -20.35 2.09 3.27
CA ARG A 67 -19.71 0.78 3.09
C ARG A 67 -20.67 -0.21 2.46
N GLU A 68 -21.89 -0.36 2.97
CA GLU A 68 -22.88 -1.27 2.37
C GLU A 68 -23.15 -0.93 0.91
N ARG A 69 -23.25 0.37 0.57
CA ARG A 69 -23.42 0.83 -0.82
C ARG A 69 -22.24 0.46 -1.72
N MET A 70 -21.00 0.51 -1.21
CA MET A 70 -19.83 0.03 -1.93
C MET A 70 -19.93 -1.48 -2.18
N PHE A 71 -20.24 -2.25 -1.13
CA PHE A 71 -20.31 -3.71 -1.18
C PHE A 71 -21.46 -4.26 -2.02
N SER A 72 -22.56 -3.50 -2.15
CA SER A 72 -23.72 -3.87 -2.96
C SER A 72 -23.59 -3.51 -4.44
N GLY A 73 -22.55 -2.78 -4.85
CA GLY A 73 -22.35 -2.34 -6.22
C GLY A 73 -23.12 -1.07 -6.61
N GLU A 74 -23.61 -0.29 -5.65
CA GLU A 74 -24.21 1.00 -5.94
C GLU A 74 -23.21 1.97 -6.57
N LYS A 75 -23.74 2.92 -7.36
CA LYS A 75 -22.96 3.92 -8.08
C LYS A 75 -22.47 5.04 -7.16
N ILE A 76 -21.57 4.68 -6.25
CA ILE A 76 -21.04 5.61 -5.22
C ILE A 76 -20.02 6.60 -5.78
N ASN A 77 -19.42 6.32 -6.95
CA ASN A 77 -18.68 7.32 -7.72
C ASN A 77 -19.68 8.20 -8.49
N PHE A 78 -20.27 9.15 -7.76
CA PHE A 78 -21.43 9.91 -8.21
C PHE A 78 -21.13 10.93 -9.31
N THR A 79 -19.87 11.37 -9.49
CA THR A 79 -19.50 12.32 -10.55
C THR A 79 -19.37 11.64 -11.92
N GLU A 80 -19.07 10.35 -11.94
CA GLU A 80 -18.95 9.55 -13.18
C GLU A 80 -20.11 8.56 -13.34
N ASN A 81 -21.03 8.51 -12.38
CA ASN A 81 -22.14 7.54 -12.32
C ASN A 81 -21.67 6.08 -12.41
N ARG A 82 -20.63 5.72 -11.65
CA ARG A 82 -20.00 4.38 -11.66
C ARG A 82 -20.09 3.70 -10.30
N ALA A 83 -20.19 2.38 -10.33
CA ALA A 83 -19.94 1.54 -9.16
C ALA A 83 -18.45 1.59 -8.79
N VAL A 84 -18.10 1.12 -7.59
CA VAL A 84 -16.72 1.05 -7.12
C VAL A 84 -16.50 -0.30 -6.47
N LEU A 85 -15.85 -1.21 -7.20
CA LEU A 85 -15.93 -2.64 -6.90
C LEU A 85 -14.59 -3.37 -6.98
N HIS A 86 -13.50 -2.72 -6.57
CA HIS A 86 -12.20 -3.42 -6.43
C HIS A 86 -12.28 -4.64 -5.48
N ILE A 87 -13.20 -4.63 -4.51
CA ILE A 87 -13.54 -5.79 -3.68
C ILE A 87 -14.09 -7.00 -4.48
N ALA A 88 -14.77 -6.78 -5.60
CA ALA A 88 -15.34 -7.85 -6.41
C ALA A 88 -14.23 -8.65 -7.11
N LEU A 89 -13.12 -7.99 -7.46
CA LEU A 89 -11.94 -8.61 -8.09
C LEU A 89 -11.28 -9.68 -7.21
N ARG A 90 -11.46 -9.56 -5.90
CA ARG A 90 -10.89 -10.45 -4.90
C ARG A 90 -11.94 -11.18 -4.09
N ASN A 91 -13.21 -11.15 -4.50
CA ASN A 91 -14.31 -11.82 -3.80
C ASN A 91 -14.17 -13.35 -3.86
N ARG A 92 -13.50 -13.95 -2.86
CA ARG A 92 -13.27 -15.40 -2.83
C ARG A 92 -14.47 -16.23 -2.35
N SER A 93 -15.53 -15.59 -1.87
CA SER A 93 -16.78 -16.29 -1.53
C SER A 93 -17.72 -16.45 -2.71
N ASN A 94 -17.42 -15.81 -3.86
CA ASN A 94 -18.27 -15.81 -5.05
C ASN A 94 -19.73 -15.41 -4.76
N THR A 95 -19.95 -14.63 -3.70
CA THR A 95 -21.26 -14.09 -3.39
C THR A 95 -21.61 -13.06 -4.46
N PRO A 96 -22.81 -13.12 -5.09
CA PRO A 96 -23.15 -12.20 -6.17
C PRO A 96 -23.03 -10.73 -5.77
N ILE A 97 -22.49 -9.91 -6.67
CA ILE A 97 -22.44 -8.45 -6.52
C ILE A 97 -23.03 -7.84 -7.78
N LEU A 98 -24.10 -7.08 -7.63
CA LEU A 98 -24.90 -6.62 -8.76
C LEU A 98 -24.51 -5.21 -9.19
N VAL A 99 -24.26 -5.03 -10.49
CA VAL A 99 -24.19 -3.70 -11.13
C VAL A 99 -25.25 -3.67 -12.21
N ASP A 100 -26.16 -2.69 -12.12
CA ASP A 100 -27.29 -2.55 -13.06
C ASP A 100 -28.09 -3.87 -13.22
N GLY A 101 -28.26 -4.61 -12.10
CA GLY A 101 -28.99 -5.87 -12.03
C GLY A 101 -28.23 -7.11 -12.50
N LYS A 102 -26.98 -6.98 -12.96
CA LYS A 102 -26.14 -8.09 -13.43
C LYS A 102 -25.03 -8.41 -12.43
N ASP A 103 -24.86 -9.69 -12.10
CA ASP A 103 -23.75 -10.16 -11.28
C ASP A 103 -22.43 -10.03 -12.05
N VAL A 104 -21.44 -9.37 -11.44
CA VAL A 104 -20.11 -9.14 -12.03
C VAL A 104 -19.14 -10.28 -11.75
N VAL A 105 -19.38 -11.10 -10.72
CA VAL A 105 -18.46 -12.15 -10.25
C VAL A 105 -18.12 -13.19 -11.34
N PRO A 106 -19.07 -13.66 -12.18
CA PRO A 106 -18.74 -14.61 -13.25
C PRO A 106 -17.70 -14.08 -14.25
N GLU A 107 -17.81 -12.82 -14.66
CA GLU A 107 -16.84 -12.22 -15.59
C GLU A 107 -15.49 -11.95 -14.90
N VAL A 108 -15.48 -11.60 -13.61
CA VAL A 108 -14.25 -11.56 -12.79
C VAL A 108 -13.51 -12.89 -12.83
N ASN A 109 -14.21 -13.98 -12.51
CA ASN A 109 -13.60 -15.31 -12.47
C ASN A 109 -13.13 -15.76 -13.85
N LYS A 110 -13.89 -15.48 -14.92
CA LYS A 110 -13.49 -15.77 -16.30
C LYS A 110 -12.17 -15.09 -16.67
N VAL A 111 -11.97 -13.83 -16.29
CA VAL A 111 -10.69 -13.13 -16.52
C VAL A 111 -9.58 -13.73 -15.68
N LEU A 112 -9.83 -14.04 -14.41
CA LEU A 112 -8.86 -14.71 -13.53
C LEU A 112 -8.42 -16.07 -14.09
N ASP A 113 -9.36 -16.88 -14.59
CA ASP A 113 -9.07 -18.18 -15.23
C ASP A 113 -8.24 -18.00 -16.50
N LYS A 114 -8.56 -16.99 -17.33
CA LYS A 114 -7.77 -16.63 -18.50
C LYS A 114 -6.34 -16.24 -18.12
N MET A 115 -6.18 -15.43 -17.07
CA MET A 115 -4.86 -15.06 -16.53
C MET A 115 -4.11 -16.31 -16.04
N LYS A 116 -4.77 -17.21 -15.30
CA LYS A 116 -4.17 -18.45 -14.79
C LYS A 116 -3.61 -19.31 -15.92
N HIS A 117 -4.41 -19.53 -16.96
CA HIS A 117 -4.00 -20.30 -18.14
C HIS A 117 -2.81 -19.67 -18.86
N PHE A 118 -2.85 -18.35 -19.07
CA PHE A 118 -1.74 -17.63 -19.69
C PHE A 118 -0.47 -17.69 -18.84
N CYS A 119 -0.58 -17.48 -17.52
CA CYS A 119 0.54 -17.60 -16.60
C CYS A 119 1.16 -19.00 -16.63
N GLN A 120 0.34 -20.05 -16.69
CA GLN A 120 0.82 -21.43 -16.81
C GLN A 120 1.63 -21.61 -18.10
N LYS A 121 1.09 -21.20 -19.25
CA LYS A 121 1.77 -21.30 -20.56
C LYS A 121 3.11 -20.57 -20.58
N VAL A 122 3.16 -19.34 -20.07
CA VAL A 122 4.40 -18.54 -20.06
C VAL A 122 5.43 -19.13 -19.09
N ARG A 123 5.03 -19.44 -17.85
CA ARG A 123 5.95 -19.93 -16.81
C ARG A 123 6.45 -21.36 -17.07
N SER A 124 5.65 -22.21 -17.72
CA SER A 124 6.09 -23.55 -18.14
C SER A 124 7.08 -23.51 -19.30
N GLY A 125 7.15 -22.37 -20.00
CA GLY A 125 7.89 -22.22 -21.25
C GLY A 125 7.18 -22.84 -22.45
N GLU A 126 5.91 -23.25 -22.34
CA GLU A 126 5.08 -23.65 -23.49
C GLU A 126 4.85 -22.48 -24.44
N TRP A 127 4.62 -21.28 -23.90
CA TRP A 127 4.56 -20.05 -24.69
C TRP A 127 5.94 -19.72 -25.25
N LYS A 128 6.04 -19.75 -26.58
CA LYS A 128 7.29 -19.48 -27.29
C LYS A 128 7.28 -18.08 -27.90
N GLY A 129 8.43 -17.43 -27.91
CA GLY A 129 8.69 -16.27 -28.76
C GLY A 129 8.77 -16.66 -30.23
N TYR A 130 8.93 -15.68 -31.10
CA TYR A 130 8.87 -15.87 -32.57
C TYR A 130 9.95 -16.82 -33.13
N THR A 131 11.02 -17.09 -32.37
CA THR A 131 12.08 -18.05 -32.73
C THR A 131 11.95 -19.42 -32.05
N GLY A 132 10.86 -19.67 -31.33
CA GLY A 132 10.63 -20.93 -30.61
C GLY A 132 11.25 -21.00 -29.21
N LYS A 133 11.93 -19.94 -28.74
CA LYS A 133 12.51 -19.86 -27.38
C LYS A 133 11.44 -19.55 -26.34
N ALA A 134 11.62 -20.04 -25.11
CA ALA A 134 10.74 -19.69 -23.99
C ALA A 134 10.96 -18.23 -23.54
N ILE A 135 9.93 -17.60 -23.00
CA ILE A 135 10.00 -16.24 -22.46
C ILE A 135 10.82 -16.21 -21.17
N THR A 136 11.75 -15.25 -21.09
CA THR A 136 12.60 -15.02 -19.91
C THR A 136 12.28 -13.70 -19.21
N ASP A 137 11.70 -12.75 -19.95
CA ASP A 137 11.47 -11.38 -19.50
C ASP A 137 10.04 -10.95 -19.84
N VAL A 138 9.38 -10.32 -18.87
CA VAL A 138 8.08 -9.69 -19.02
C VAL A 138 8.24 -8.20 -18.74
N VAL A 139 7.82 -7.36 -19.68
CA VAL A 139 7.89 -5.90 -19.56
C VAL A 139 6.47 -5.34 -19.46
N ASN A 140 6.11 -4.79 -18.31
CA ASN A 140 4.86 -4.06 -18.12
C ASN A 140 5.04 -2.61 -18.56
N ILE A 141 4.29 -2.18 -19.58
CA ILE A 141 4.24 -0.80 -20.04
C ILE A 141 2.92 -0.19 -19.61
N GLY A 142 2.96 0.80 -18.71
CA GLY A 142 1.78 1.46 -18.16
C GLY A 142 2.19 2.57 -17.22
N ILE A 143 1.29 3.50 -16.87
CA ILE A 143 1.58 4.62 -15.96
C ILE A 143 0.56 4.71 -14.83
N GLY A 144 0.96 5.30 -13.70
CA GLY A 144 0.09 5.47 -12.53
C GLY A 144 -0.43 4.14 -12.00
N GLY A 145 -1.75 3.96 -12.04
CA GLY A 145 -2.42 2.76 -11.51
C GLY A 145 -2.05 1.47 -12.27
N SER A 146 -1.66 1.60 -13.53
CA SER A 146 -1.21 0.50 -14.39
C SER A 146 0.29 0.15 -14.21
N ASP A 147 0.97 0.81 -13.27
CA ASP A 147 2.41 0.62 -12.98
C ASP A 147 2.68 0.39 -11.49
N LEU A 148 2.29 1.35 -10.64
CA LEU A 148 2.72 1.42 -9.24
C LEU A 148 2.31 0.20 -8.42
N GLY A 149 1.09 -0.31 -8.62
CA GLY A 149 0.59 -1.50 -7.93
C GLY A 149 1.41 -2.75 -8.30
N PRO A 150 1.43 -3.15 -9.58
CA PRO A 150 2.26 -4.27 -10.03
C PRO A 150 3.75 -4.17 -9.67
N LEU A 151 4.37 -2.99 -9.81
CA LEU A 151 5.75 -2.76 -9.40
C LEU A 151 5.93 -2.99 -7.91
N MET A 152 5.11 -2.36 -7.07
CA MET A 152 5.21 -2.49 -5.62
C MET A 152 5.03 -3.93 -5.15
N VAL A 153 4.04 -4.66 -5.68
CA VAL A 153 3.76 -6.03 -5.26
C VAL A 153 4.86 -7.00 -5.71
N THR A 154 5.38 -6.86 -6.93
CA THR A 154 6.46 -7.74 -7.42
C THR A 154 7.78 -7.50 -6.69
N GLU A 155 8.05 -6.26 -6.25
CA GLU A 155 9.16 -5.95 -5.35
C GLU A 155 8.94 -6.53 -3.95
N ALA A 156 7.76 -6.29 -3.35
CA ALA A 156 7.38 -6.78 -2.02
C ALA A 156 7.44 -8.32 -1.90
N LEU A 157 7.10 -9.01 -2.99
CA LEU A 157 6.99 -10.47 -3.05
C LEU A 157 8.12 -11.14 -3.84
N LYS A 158 9.26 -10.46 -4.03
CA LYS A 158 10.43 -11.03 -4.73
C LYS A 158 10.82 -12.44 -4.26
N PRO A 159 10.81 -12.79 -2.95
CA PRO A 159 11.15 -14.15 -2.50
C PRO A 159 10.24 -15.25 -3.06
N TYR A 160 9.06 -14.91 -3.57
CA TYR A 160 8.08 -15.83 -4.13
C TYR A 160 8.18 -15.96 -5.66
N SER A 161 9.18 -15.35 -6.30
CA SER A 161 9.30 -15.31 -7.76
C SER A 161 10.06 -16.48 -8.39
N LYS A 162 10.46 -17.49 -7.61
CA LYS A 162 11.25 -18.62 -8.11
C LYS A 162 10.51 -19.33 -9.25
N GLY A 163 11.21 -19.55 -10.36
CA GLY A 163 10.64 -20.16 -11.58
C GLY A 163 9.75 -19.25 -12.42
N GLY A 164 9.59 -17.97 -12.04
CA GLY A 164 8.97 -16.96 -12.89
C GLY A 164 9.97 -16.23 -13.79
N PRO A 165 9.49 -15.57 -14.86
CA PRO A 165 10.31 -14.65 -15.65
C PRO A 165 10.73 -13.43 -14.83
N ARG A 166 11.79 -12.76 -15.28
CA ARG A 166 12.12 -11.41 -14.81
C ARG A 166 11.01 -10.45 -15.20
N VAL A 167 10.72 -9.49 -14.34
CA VAL A 167 9.73 -8.44 -14.61
C VAL A 167 10.40 -7.08 -14.65
N TRP A 168 9.98 -6.29 -15.62
CA TRP A 168 10.44 -4.93 -15.86
C TRP A 168 9.22 -4.02 -15.94
N PHE A 169 9.39 -2.77 -15.52
CA PHE A 169 8.33 -1.78 -15.50
C PHE A 169 8.80 -0.55 -16.24
N VAL A 170 8.04 -0.14 -17.27
CA VAL A 170 8.30 1.05 -18.08
C VAL A 170 7.06 1.92 -18.01
N SER A 171 7.21 3.11 -17.45
CA SER A 171 6.09 4.00 -17.16
C SER A 171 6.29 5.42 -17.69
N ASN A 172 7.37 6.06 -17.27
CA ASN A 172 7.72 7.41 -17.71
C ASN A 172 7.83 7.53 -19.26
N ILE A 173 7.39 8.67 -19.80
CA ILE A 173 7.54 9.06 -21.21
C ILE A 173 8.96 9.55 -21.54
N ASP A 174 9.76 9.90 -20.53
CA ASP A 174 11.19 10.08 -20.70
C ASP A 174 11.79 8.83 -21.36
N GLY A 175 12.26 8.99 -22.60
CA GLY A 175 12.77 7.90 -23.45
C GLY A 175 13.92 7.12 -22.80
N THR A 176 14.60 7.69 -21.81
CA THR A 176 15.58 7.00 -20.97
C THR A 176 14.99 5.71 -20.38
N HIS A 177 13.74 5.74 -19.93
CA HIS A 177 13.12 4.63 -19.21
C HIS A 177 12.96 3.38 -20.09
N ILE A 178 12.44 3.56 -21.30
CA ILE A 178 12.30 2.46 -22.25
C ILE A 178 13.64 2.08 -22.88
N ALA A 179 14.48 3.05 -23.26
CA ALA A 179 15.75 2.80 -23.91
C ALA A 179 16.69 1.94 -23.05
N LYS A 180 16.89 2.31 -21.77
CA LYS A 180 17.73 1.53 -20.85
C LYS A 180 17.19 0.12 -20.60
N THR A 181 15.86 -0.03 -20.63
CA THR A 181 15.21 -1.32 -20.40
C THR A 181 15.42 -2.23 -21.59
N LEU A 182 15.15 -1.74 -22.82
CA LEU A 182 15.35 -2.50 -24.04
C LEU A 182 16.82 -2.88 -24.29
N ALA A 183 17.78 -2.10 -23.76
CA ALA A 183 19.21 -2.42 -23.85
C ALA A 183 19.61 -3.72 -23.11
N GLU A 184 18.85 -4.14 -22.10
CA GLU A 184 19.09 -5.35 -21.30
C GLU A 184 18.30 -6.57 -21.82
N LEU A 185 17.51 -6.41 -22.87
CA LEU A 185 16.51 -7.37 -23.31
C LEU A 185 16.83 -8.01 -24.66
N HIS A 186 16.32 -9.23 -24.84
CA HIS A 186 16.39 -9.93 -26.12
C HIS A 186 14.99 -10.02 -26.75
N PRO A 187 14.80 -9.56 -28.01
CA PRO A 187 13.49 -9.60 -28.68
C PRO A 187 12.90 -11.01 -28.79
N GLU A 188 13.74 -12.04 -28.82
CA GLU A 188 13.31 -13.45 -28.94
C GLU A 188 12.66 -14.03 -27.69
N THR A 189 12.93 -13.46 -26.52
CA THR A 189 12.53 -14.02 -25.21
C THR A 189 11.84 -13.01 -24.32
N THR A 190 11.41 -11.88 -24.87
CA THR A 190 10.71 -10.80 -24.15
C THR A 190 9.23 -10.79 -24.50
N LEU A 191 8.38 -10.69 -23.49
CA LEU A 191 6.94 -10.49 -23.62
C LEU A 191 6.54 -9.12 -23.08
N PHE A 192 5.83 -8.33 -23.86
CA PHE A 192 5.33 -7.01 -23.44
C PHE A 192 3.87 -7.09 -23.01
N ILE A 193 3.54 -6.47 -21.88
CA ILE A 193 2.17 -6.25 -21.40
C ILE A 193 1.88 -4.76 -21.52
N ILE A 194 0.92 -4.40 -22.37
CA ILE A 194 0.50 -3.01 -22.54
C ILE A 194 -0.70 -2.76 -21.64
N ALA A 195 -0.47 -2.12 -20.50
CA ALA A 195 -1.44 -1.91 -19.45
C ALA A 195 -2.05 -0.49 -19.55
N SER A 196 -3.19 -0.36 -20.21
CA SER A 196 -3.95 0.90 -20.30
C SER A 196 -5.46 0.63 -20.31
N LYS A 197 -6.21 1.35 -19.48
CA LYS A 197 -7.68 1.23 -19.41
C LYS A 197 -8.36 1.70 -20.68
N THR A 198 -7.93 2.84 -21.22
CA THR A 198 -8.53 3.43 -22.42
C THR A 198 -7.83 2.98 -23.69
N PHE A 199 -6.63 2.40 -23.57
CA PHE A 199 -5.72 2.12 -24.69
C PHE A 199 -5.38 3.36 -25.52
N THR A 200 -5.51 4.55 -24.92
CA THR A 200 -5.23 5.85 -25.54
C THR A 200 -4.26 6.71 -24.72
N THR A 201 -3.83 6.26 -23.55
CA THR A 201 -2.90 6.99 -22.67
C THR A 201 -1.60 7.29 -23.42
N GLN A 202 -1.28 8.58 -23.61
CA GLN A 202 -0.21 9.03 -24.51
C GLN A 202 1.14 8.38 -24.18
N GLU A 203 1.54 8.39 -22.92
CA GLU A 203 2.84 7.87 -22.47
C GLU A 203 2.92 6.35 -22.69
N THR A 204 1.84 5.65 -22.34
CA THR A 204 1.77 4.18 -22.45
C THR A 204 1.80 3.77 -23.92
N ILE A 205 1.01 4.40 -24.78
CA ILE A 205 0.95 4.05 -26.21
C ILE A 205 2.25 4.44 -26.93
N THR A 206 2.86 5.58 -26.60
CA THR A 206 4.15 5.98 -27.20
C THR A 206 5.27 5.00 -26.84
N ASN A 207 5.34 4.58 -25.57
CA ASN A 207 6.27 3.53 -25.14
C ASN A 207 5.96 2.18 -25.80
N ALA A 208 4.68 1.83 -25.93
CA ALA A 208 4.26 0.58 -26.56
C ALA A 208 4.62 0.54 -28.06
N VAL A 209 4.47 1.66 -28.78
CA VAL A 209 4.90 1.81 -30.18
C VAL A 209 6.42 1.70 -30.28
N THR A 210 7.17 2.37 -29.40
CA THR A 210 8.64 2.26 -29.35
C THR A 210 9.10 0.81 -29.13
N ALA A 211 8.48 0.08 -28.19
CA ALA A 211 8.79 -1.33 -27.95
C ALA A 211 8.47 -2.20 -29.18
N LYS A 212 7.35 -1.92 -29.86
CA LYS A 212 6.96 -2.63 -31.08
C LYS A 212 7.95 -2.37 -32.22
N GLU A 213 8.36 -1.13 -32.44
CA GLU A 213 9.37 -0.78 -33.45
C GLU A 213 10.69 -1.51 -33.21
N TRP A 214 11.17 -1.50 -31.96
CA TRP A 214 12.34 -2.26 -31.53
C TRP A 214 12.21 -3.77 -31.81
N PHE A 215 11.05 -4.35 -31.49
CA PHE A 215 10.77 -5.76 -31.75
C PHE A 215 10.76 -6.08 -33.25
N LEU A 216 10.05 -5.29 -34.06
CA LEU A 216 9.91 -5.52 -35.50
C LEU A 216 11.24 -5.36 -36.25
N HIS A 217 12.12 -4.47 -35.78
CA HIS A 217 13.47 -4.34 -36.34
C HIS A 217 14.26 -5.65 -36.24
N ALA A 218 14.09 -6.41 -35.16
CA ALA A 218 14.73 -7.72 -34.97
C ALA A 218 13.97 -8.88 -35.64
N ALA A 219 12.64 -8.88 -35.58
CA ALA A 219 11.81 -9.96 -36.12
C ALA A 219 11.71 -9.95 -37.67
N LYS A 220 12.01 -8.81 -38.31
CA LYS A 220 12.00 -8.63 -39.79
C LYS A 220 10.66 -9.02 -40.46
N ASP A 221 9.54 -8.94 -39.77
CA ASP A 221 8.20 -9.21 -40.32
C ASP A 221 7.47 -7.89 -40.65
N PRO A 222 7.20 -7.58 -41.93
CA PRO A 222 6.61 -6.32 -42.35
C PRO A 222 5.07 -6.26 -42.29
N LYS A 223 4.35 -7.28 -41.78
CA LYS A 223 2.89 -7.41 -42.01
C LYS A 223 1.94 -6.88 -40.93
N VAL A 224 2.40 -6.12 -39.93
CA VAL A 224 1.52 -5.65 -38.85
C VAL A 224 1.13 -4.17 -39.02
N LYS A 225 -0.03 -3.88 -39.64
CA LYS A 225 -0.50 -2.51 -39.97
C LYS A 225 -1.20 -1.75 -38.82
N GLU A 226 -1.84 -2.43 -37.87
CA GLU A 226 -2.43 -1.86 -36.63
C GLU A 226 -1.61 -2.29 -35.40
N PHE A 227 -1.90 -1.87 -34.15
CA PHE A 227 -1.09 -2.26 -32.98
C PHE A 227 -0.87 -3.80 -32.94
N GLY A 228 -1.90 -4.56 -33.32
CA GLY A 228 -1.75 -5.94 -33.80
C GLY A 228 -1.68 -6.99 -32.69
N ILE A 229 -2.21 -6.68 -31.50
CA ILE A 229 -2.41 -7.66 -30.43
C ILE A 229 -3.61 -8.53 -30.82
N ASP A 230 -3.42 -9.85 -30.79
CA ASP A 230 -4.51 -10.81 -30.92
C ASP A 230 -5.56 -10.57 -29.82
N THR A 231 -6.83 -10.50 -30.20
CA THR A 231 -7.96 -10.35 -29.27
C THR A 231 -8.01 -11.46 -28.20
N GLU A 232 -7.50 -12.67 -28.49
CA GLU A 232 -7.38 -13.72 -27.50
C GLU A 232 -6.41 -13.37 -26.36
N ASN A 233 -5.48 -12.42 -26.58
CA ASN A 233 -4.51 -11.94 -25.60
C ASN A 233 -4.93 -10.63 -24.92
N MET A 234 -6.17 -10.16 -25.12
CA MET A 234 -6.73 -9.02 -24.39
C MET A 234 -7.32 -9.48 -23.04
N PHE A 235 -6.83 -8.92 -21.95
CA PHE A 235 -7.33 -9.20 -20.60
C PHE A 235 -8.16 -8.02 -20.12
N GLU A 236 -9.48 -8.22 -20.08
CA GLU A 236 -10.44 -7.15 -19.82
C GLU A 236 -10.53 -6.80 -18.34
N PHE A 237 -10.93 -5.56 -18.06
CA PHE A 237 -11.39 -5.11 -16.77
C PHE A 237 -12.39 -3.97 -16.94
N TRP A 238 -13.12 -3.63 -15.88
CA TRP A 238 -14.33 -2.83 -15.96
C TRP A 238 -14.14 -1.36 -15.54
N ASP A 239 -15.13 -0.52 -15.86
CA ASP A 239 -15.11 0.90 -15.55
C ASP A 239 -15.13 1.20 -14.04
N TRP A 240 -15.78 0.35 -13.25
CA TRP A 240 -15.82 0.38 -11.79
C TRP A 240 -14.51 -0.01 -11.11
N VAL A 241 -13.50 -0.43 -11.88
CA VAL A 241 -12.12 -0.60 -11.43
C VAL A 241 -11.38 0.73 -11.60
N GLY A 242 -11.17 1.43 -10.49
CA GLY A 242 -10.32 2.63 -10.46
C GLY A 242 -8.85 2.24 -10.67
N GLY A 243 -8.09 3.04 -11.42
CA GLY A 243 -6.69 2.72 -11.77
C GLY A 243 -5.81 2.42 -10.55
N ARG A 244 -5.85 3.28 -9.53
CA ARG A 244 -5.11 3.09 -8.26
C ARG A 244 -5.56 1.90 -7.40
N TYR A 245 -6.71 1.30 -7.73
CA TYR A 245 -7.27 0.10 -7.09
C TYR A 245 -7.30 -1.11 -8.04
N SER A 246 -6.46 -1.11 -9.08
CA SER A 246 -6.59 -2.07 -10.19
C SER A 246 -5.67 -3.29 -10.13
N LEU A 247 -4.67 -3.32 -9.24
CA LEU A 247 -3.69 -4.43 -9.18
C LEU A 247 -4.32 -5.82 -8.96
N TRP A 248 -5.57 -5.85 -8.46
CA TRP A 248 -6.36 -7.07 -8.23
C TRP A 248 -6.98 -7.64 -9.52
N SER A 249 -7.02 -6.87 -10.61
CA SER A 249 -7.63 -7.24 -11.89
C SER A 249 -6.60 -7.83 -12.87
N ALA A 250 -6.93 -7.85 -14.16
CA ALA A 250 -6.00 -8.06 -15.27
C ALA A 250 -4.70 -7.22 -15.21
N ILE A 251 -4.73 -6.04 -14.56
CA ILE A 251 -3.52 -5.23 -14.35
C ILE A 251 -2.48 -5.99 -13.50
N GLY A 252 -2.92 -6.91 -12.63
CA GLY A 252 -2.05 -7.78 -11.85
C GLY A 252 -1.38 -8.92 -12.65
N LEU A 253 -1.53 -8.99 -13.97
CA LEU A 253 -0.97 -10.09 -14.78
C LEU A 253 0.55 -10.23 -14.63
N SER A 254 1.27 -9.11 -14.59
CA SER A 254 2.73 -9.12 -14.37
C SER A 254 3.10 -9.64 -12.98
N ILE A 255 2.27 -9.40 -11.96
CA ILE A 255 2.40 -10.01 -10.62
C ILE A 255 2.27 -11.52 -10.73
N ALA A 256 1.15 -12.00 -11.28
CA ALA A 256 0.85 -13.42 -11.40
C ALA A 256 1.89 -14.18 -12.24
N LEU A 257 2.42 -13.57 -13.30
CA LEU A 257 3.52 -14.13 -14.07
C LEU A 257 4.80 -14.26 -13.23
N HIS A 258 5.13 -13.26 -12.41
CA HIS A 258 6.35 -13.25 -11.61
C HIS A 258 6.31 -14.26 -10.47
N ILE A 259 5.26 -14.24 -9.64
CA ILE A 259 5.17 -15.05 -8.42
C ILE A 259 4.36 -16.35 -8.59
N GLY A 260 3.74 -16.55 -9.75
CA GLY A 260 2.84 -17.67 -10.00
C GLY A 260 1.41 -17.37 -9.55
N PHE A 261 0.45 -18.03 -10.20
CA PHE A 261 -0.97 -17.72 -10.00
C PHE A 261 -1.46 -18.09 -8.60
N ASP A 262 -0.98 -19.19 -8.00
CA ASP A 262 -1.37 -19.57 -6.64
C ASP A 262 -1.00 -18.50 -5.60
N ASN A 263 0.16 -17.87 -5.74
CA ASN A 263 0.56 -16.75 -4.89
C ASN A 263 -0.28 -15.49 -5.18
N PHE A 264 -0.69 -15.27 -6.43
CA PHE A 264 -1.63 -14.20 -6.77
C PHE A 264 -3.03 -14.44 -6.18
N GLU A 265 -3.53 -15.69 -6.20
CA GLU A 265 -4.78 -16.04 -5.52
C GLU A 265 -4.67 -15.87 -3.99
N SER A 266 -3.50 -16.17 -3.41
CA SER A 266 -3.22 -15.91 -1.99
C SER A 266 -3.24 -14.40 -1.67
N LEU A 267 -2.68 -13.56 -2.55
CA LEU A 267 -2.78 -12.10 -2.46
C LEU A 267 -4.24 -11.63 -2.49
N LEU A 268 -5.05 -12.12 -3.44
CA LEU A 268 -6.48 -11.82 -3.51
C LEU A 268 -7.21 -12.27 -2.24
N ALA A 269 -6.92 -13.48 -1.73
CA ALA A 269 -7.52 -14.01 -0.52
C ALA A 269 -7.21 -13.16 0.72
N GLY A 270 -6.01 -12.61 0.81
CA GLY A 270 -5.64 -11.66 1.86
C GLY A 270 -6.47 -10.37 1.81
N GLY A 271 -6.63 -9.80 0.62
CA GLY A 271 -7.48 -8.62 0.45
C GLY A 271 -8.95 -8.93 0.77
N HIS A 272 -9.48 -10.09 0.34
CA HIS A 272 -10.83 -10.55 0.70
C HIS A 272 -11.04 -10.72 2.20
N TRP A 273 -10.02 -11.24 2.90
CA TRP A 273 -10.08 -11.41 4.35
C TRP A 273 -10.26 -10.05 5.03
N MET A 274 -9.50 -9.04 4.59
CA MET A 274 -9.63 -7.67 5.11
C MET A 274 -10.94 -7.01 4.68
N ASP A 275 -11.48 -7.31 3.50
CA ASP A 275 -12.82 -6.87 3.09
C ASP A 275 -13.89 -7.40 4.05
N LYS A 276 -13.83 -8.68 4.42
CA LYS A 276 -14.74 -9.26 5.41
C LYS A 276 -14.61 -8.62 6.78
N HIS A 277 -13.37 -8.38 7.24
CA HIS A 277 -13.13 -7.67 8.49
C HIS A 277 -13.74 -6.27 8.46
N PHE A 278 -13.48 -5.51 7.40
CA PHE A 278 -14.01 -4.16 7.22
C PHE A 278 -15.54 -4.15 7.15
N HIS A 279 -16.13 -5.13 6.45
CA HIS A 279 -17.58 -5.27 6.28
C HIS A 279 -18.32 -5.64 7.56
N THR A 280 -17.76 -6.55 8.37
CA THR A 280 -18.51 -7.19 9.46
C THR A 280 -18.10 -6.75 10.87
N ALA A 281 -16.88 -6.24 11.09
CA ALA A 281 -16.44 -5.84 12.41
C ALA A 281 -17.13 -4.54 12.88
N PRO A 282 -17.56 -4.46 14.17
CA PRO A 282 -18.02 -3.20 14.77
C PRO A 282 -16.96 -2.11 14.62
N LEU A 283 -17.38 -0.87 14.37
CA LEU A 283 -16.46 0.24 14.03
C LEU A 283 -15.34 0.43 15.07
N GLU A 284 -15.65 0.31 16.36
CA GLU A 284 -14.70 0.40 17.47
C GLU A 284 -13.62 -0.71 17.51
N LYS A 285 -13.82 -1.79 16.74
CA LYS A 285 -12.87 -2.91 16.57
C LYS A 285 -12.46 -3.11 15.10
N ASN A 286 -12.74 -2.13 14.25
CA ASN A 286 -12.52 -2.21 12.82
C ASN A 286 -11.23 -1.45 12.45
N VAL A 287 -10.18 -2.19 12.12
CA VAL A 287 -8.81 -1.66 11.92
C VAL A 287 -8.74 -0.54 10.88
N PRO A 288 -9.29 -0.69 9.66
CA PRO A 288 -9.37 0.40 8.71
C PRO A 288 -10.07 1.65 9.25
N VAL A 289 -11.16 1.49 10.00
CA VAL A 289 -11.91 2.61 10.61
C VAL A 289 -11.10 3.29 11.70
N LEU A 290 -10.43 2.53 12.57
CA LEU A 290 -9.57 3.08 13.62
C LEU A 290 -8.42 3.91 13.02
N LEU A 291 -7.73 3.37 12.01
CA LEU A 291 -6.68 4.08 11.28
C LEU A 291 -7.21 5.35 10.59
N ALA A 292 -8.39 5.27 9.99
CA ALA A 292 -9.01 6.40 9.30
C ALA A 292 -9.33 7.53 10.28
N MET A 293 -9.96 7.20 11.42
CA MET A 293 -10.39 8.18 12.40
C MET A 293 -9.24 8.78 13.20
N LEU A 294 -8.16 8.04 13.44
CA LEU A 294 -6.89 8.63 13.93
C LEU A 294 -6.34 9.64 12.92
N GLY A 295 -6.40 9.32 11.62
CA GLY A 295 -6.03 10.29 10.58
C GLY A 295 -6.91 11.54 10.61
N VAL A 296 -8.24 11.39 10.70
CA VAL A 296 -9.17 12.53 10.83
C VAL A 296 -8.84 13.39 12.04
N TRP A 297 -8.54 12.77 13.19
CA TRP A 297 -8.12 13.46 14.40
C TRP A 297 -6.89 14.35 14.17
N TYR A 298 -5.84 13.80 13.56
CA TYR A 298 -4.63 14.57 13.32
C TYR A 298 -4.78 15.62 12.22
N ILE A 299 -5.52 15.33 11.16
CA ILE A 299 -5.73 16.24 10.03
C ILE A 299 -6.64 17.40 10.43
N ASN A 300 -7.79 17.10 11.03
CA ASN A 300 -8.85 18.09 11.24
C ASN A 300 -8.80 18.76 12.63
N CYS A 301 -8.17 18.15 13.63
CA CYS A 301 -8.03 18.75 14.96
C CYS A 301 -6.62 19.26 15.24
N TYR A 302 -5.56 18.53 14.84
CA TYR A 302 -4.18 19.00 14.98
C TYR A 302 -3.63 19.76 13.77
N GLY A 303 -4.33 19.73 12.63
CA GLY A 303 -3.87 20.40 11.41
C GLY A 303 -2.63 19.75 10.77
N CYS A 304 -2.38 18.46 11.01
CA CYS A 304 -1.24 17.75 10.43
C CYS A 304 -1.44 17.59 8.91
N GLU A 305 -0.58 18.22 8.12
CA GLU A 305 -0.66 18.17 6.65
C GLU A 305 -0.17 16.85 6.04
N THR A 306 0.64 16.07 6.78
CA THR A 306 1.35 14.91 6.23
C THR A 306 1.11 13.65 7.05
N HIS A 307 1.21 12.49 6.40
CA HIS A 307 1.14 11.16 7.02
C HIS A 307 2.31 10.30 6.52
N ALA A 308 3.17 9.83 7.42
CA ALA A 308 4.37 9.07 7.04
C ALA A 308 4.13 7.55 7.11
N LEU A 309 4.49 6.83 6.04
CA LEU A 309 4.48 5.36 5.98
C LEU A 309 5.91 4.84 6.01
N LEU A 310 6.29 4.14 7.09
CA LEU A 310 7.68 3.81 7.40
C LEU A 310 7.84 2.29 7.56
N PRO A 311 7.87 1.51 6.45
CA PRO A 311 8.07 0.07 6.52
C PRO A 311 9.51 -0.28 6.88
N TYR A 312 9.71 -1.05 7.94
CA TYR A 312 11.00 -1.64 8.31
C TYR A 312 11.20 -2.95 7.55
N ASP A 313 11.10 -2.86 6.22
CA ASP A 313 11.26 -3.97 5.30
C ASP A 313 11.71 -3.43 3.94
N GLN A 314 12.82 -3.96 3.41
CA GLN A 314 13.40 -3.47 2.15
C GLN A 314 12.58 -3.86 0.93
N TYR A 315 11.84 -4.97 0.96
CA TYR A 315 10.97 -5.37 -0.14
C TYR A 315 9.76 -4.42 -0.27
N MET A 316 9.36 -3.79 0.84
CA MET A 316 8.31 -2.76 0.87
C MET A 316 8.77 -1.35 0.44
N HIS A 317 9.93 -1.19 -0.23
CA HIS A 317 10.47 0.14 -0.59
C HIS A 317 9.56 1.01 -1.48
N ARG A 318 8.67 0.40 -2.27
CA ARG A 318 7.68 1.12 -3.09
C ARG A 318 6.32 1.28 -2.41
N PHE A 319 6.15 0.79 -1.18
CA PHE A 319 4.85 0.80 -0.49
C PHE A 319 4.32 2.22 -0.24
N ALA A 320 5.18 3.12 0.25
CA ALA A 320 4.80 4.52 0.46
C ALA A 320 4.43 5.21 -0.86
N ALA A 321 5.21 4.98 -1.92
CA ALA A 321 4.94 5.54 -3.26
C ALA A 321 3.64 5.00 -3.89
N TYR A 322 3.30 3.72 -3.65
CA TYR A 322 2.01 3.18 -4.07
C TYR A 322 0.85 3.91 -3.35
N PHE A 323 0.95 4.12 -2.04
CA PHE A 323 -0.07 4.82 -1.27
C PHE A 323 -0.06 6.35 -1.42
N GLN A 324 0.99 6.95 -1.98
CA GLN A 324 0.90 8.32 -2.49
C GLN A 324 -0.21 8.44 -3.52
N GLN A 325 -0.24 7.55 -4.52
CA GLN A 325 -1.34 7.53 -5.48
C GLN A 325 -2.64 7.08 -4.80
N GLY A 326 -2.60 5.99 -4.04
CA GLY A 326 -3.78 5.41 -3.39
C GLY A 326 -4.55 6.42 -2.53
N ASP A 327 -3.85 7.19 -1.70
CA ASP A 327 -4.44 8.15 -0.76
C ASP A 327 -4.63 9.53 -1.40
N MET A 328 -3.58 10.14 -1.93
CA MET A 328 -3.60 11.55 -2.35
C MET A 328 -4.47 11.77 -3.58
N GLU A 329 -4.46 10.85 -4.56
CA GLU A 329 -5.33 10.95 -5.73
C GLU A 329 -6.80 10.67 -5.37
N SER A 330 -7.05 9.87 -4.32
CA SER A 330 -8.38 9.63 -3.79
C SER A 330 -8.91 10.85 -3.05
N ASN A 331 -8.20 11.28 -2.01
CA ASN A 331 -8.71 12.19 -0.99
C ASN A 331 -8.17 13.63 -1.08
N GLY A 332 -7.27 13.93 -2.03
CA GLY A 332 -6.86 15.29 -2.40
C GLY A 332 -7.96 16.04 -3.14
N LYS A 333 -9.10 16.27 -2.47
CA LYS A 333 -10.34 16.79 -3.05
C LYS A 333 -10.87 17.93 -2.19
N TYR A 334 -11.60 18.86 -2.80
CA TYR A 334 -12.11 20.03 -2.09
C TYR A 334 -13.61 20.29 -2.30
N ILE A 335 -14.29 19.46 -3.09
CA ILE A 335 -15.73 19.57 -3.37
C ILE A 335 -16.45 18.37 -2.77
N THR A 336 -17.51 18.66 -2.02
CA THR A 336 -18.36 17.64 -1.37
C THR A 336 -19.35 17.02 -2.37
N LYS A 337 -20.05 15.97 -1.94
CA LYS A 337 -21.17 15.36 -2.67
C LYS A 337 -22.29 16.35 -3.01
N LYS A 338 -22.46 17.41 -2.20
CA LYS A 338 -23.44 18.47 -2.45
C LYS A 338 -22.95 19.54 -3.44
N GLY A 339 -21.72 19.43 -3.94
CA GLY A 339 -21.11 20.43 -4.82
C GLY A 339 -20.57 21.66 -4.08
N SER A 340 -20.63 21.70 -2.74
CA SER A 340 -20.05 22.78 -1.95
C SER A 340 -18.55 22.57 -1.75
N ARG A 341 -17.80 23.66 -1.67
CA ARG A 341 -16.39 23.63 -1.25
C ARG A 341 -16.29 23.32 0.24
N VAL A 342 -15.31 22.50 0.62
CA VAL A 342 -14.99 22.21 2.03
C VAL A 342 -14.38 23.45 2.72
N ASP A 343 -14.67 23.60 4.01
CA ASP A 343 -14.07 24.58 4.92
C ASP A 343 -13.14 23.91 5.95
N TYR A 344 -12.73 22.66 5.67
CA TYR A 344 -11.84 21.82 6.46
C TYR A 344 -10.80 21.12 5.57
N ASN A 345 -9.73 20.61 6.18
CA ASN A 345 -8.71 19.81 5.48
C ASN A 345 -9.23 18.41 5.10
N THR A 346 -8.71 17.86 3.99
CA THR A 346 -9.02 16.51 3.48
C THR A 346 -7.75 15.65 3.44
N GLY A 347 -7.54 14.85 2.38
CA GLY A 347 -6.40 13.91 2.28
C GLY A 347 -5.04 14.56 2.56
N PRO A 348 -4.16 13.88 3.32
CA PRO A 348 -2.84 14.38 3.67
C PRO A 348 -1.84 14.18 2.52
N ILE A 349 -0.68 14.84 2.63
CA ILE A 349 0.50 14.46 1.86
C ILE A 349 1.09 13.18 2.45
N VAL A 350 1.03 12.08 1.68
CA VAL A 350 1.63 10.80 2.07
C VAL A 350 3.08 10.72 1.62
N TRP A 351 3.97 10.25 2.50
CA TRP A 351 5.39 10.10 2.18
C TRP A 351 6.06 9.06 3.07
N GLY A 352 7.31 8.70 2.76
CA GLY A 352 8.12 7.83 3.62
C GLY A 352 9.13 7.01 2.84
N GLU A 353 10.07 6.43 3.58
CA GLU A 353 11.11 5.53 3.08
C GLU A 353 11.33 4.40 4.10
N PRO A 354 11.89 3.25 3.67
CA PRO A 354 12.11 2.14 4.58
C PRO A 354 13.00 2.46 5.78
N GLY A 355 12.66 1.83 6.92
CA GLY A 355 13.56 1.73 8.06
C GLY A 355 14.67 0.70 7.79
N THR A 356 15.90 0.89 8.29
CA THR A 356 16.36 1.99 9.15
C THR A 356 16.89 3.20 8.38
N ASN A 357 16.88 3.18 7.05
CA ASN A 357 17.45 4.25 6.21
C ASN A 357 16.86 5.62 6.52
N GLY A 358 15.54 5.72 6.72
CA GLY A 358 14.88 6.96 7.11
C GLY A 358 15.44 7.59 8.41
N GLN A 359 15.93 6.76 9.34
CA GLN A 359 16.56 7.23 10.59
C GLN A 359 17.79 8.09 10.34
N HIS A 360 18.50 7.82 9.24
CA HIS A 360 19.72 8.49 8.82
C HIS A 360 19.49 9.53 7.71
N ALA A 361 18.22 9.87 7.44
CA ALA A 361 17.85 10.85 6.42
C ALA A 361 16.98 11.98 7.01
N PHE A 362 15.75 11.65 7.43
CA PHE A 362 14.75 12.66 7.78
C PHE A 362 14.16 12.52 9.20
N TYR A 363 14.48 11.45 9.94
CA TYR A 363 13.97 11.30 11.30
C TYR A 363 14.48 12.39 12.26
N GLN A 364 15.58 13.05 11.93
CA GLN A 364 16.02 14.27 12.63
C GLN A 364 14.90 15.32 12.68
N LEU A 365 14.22 15.55 11.54
CA LEU A 365 13.09 16.47 11.47
C LEU A 365 11.88 15.92 12.24
N ILE A 366 11.62 14.62 12.16
CA ILE A 366 10.51 14.01 12.92
C ILE A 366 10.73 14.20 14.42
N HIS A 367 11.96 14.00 14.92
CA HIS A 367 12.30 14.04 16.34
C HIS A 367 12.48 15.44 16.94
N GLN A 368 13.08 16.38 16.20
CA GLN A 368 13.43 17.70 16.73
C GLN A 368 12.97 18.87 15.84
N GLY A 369 12.28 18.58 14.74
CA GLY A 369 11.66 19.61 13.90
C GLY A 369 10.38 20.16 14.51
N THR A 370 9.82 21.16 13.82
CA THR A 370 8.64 21.94 14.24
C THR A 370 7.33 21.47 13.59
N ARG A 371 7.29 20.21 13.14
CA ARG A 371 6.14 19.62 12.48
C ARG A 371 5.66 18.41 13.27
N MET A 372 4.35 18.34 13.50
CA MET A 372 3.71 17.13 14.00
C MET A 372 3.39 16.21 12.82
N ILE A 373 3.92 15.00 12.86
CA ILE A 373 3.84 14.04 11.74
C ILE A 373 3.36 12.71 12.33
N PRO A 374 2.10 12.33 12.13
CA PRO A 374 1.64 10.97 12.39
C PRO A 374 2.39 9.98 11.49
N CYS A 375 2.90 8.91 12.09
CA CYS A 375 3.68 7.89 11.39
C CYS A 375 3.10 6.48 11.61
N ASP A 376 2.93 5.74 10.52
CA ASP A 376 2.65 4.29 10.56
C ASP A 376 3.97 3.53 10.35
N PHE A 377 4.45 2.90 11.41
CA PHE A 377 5.60 2.00 11.37
C PHE A 377 5.11 0.58 11.08
N MET A 378 5.73 -0.10 10.12
CA MET A 378 5.30 -1.44 9.69
C MET A 378 6.46 -2.44 9.68
N ILE A 379 6.30 -3.66 10.21
CA ILE A 379 7.38 -4.66 10.19
C ILE A 379 6.87 -6.12 10.22
N PRO A 380 7.45 -7.04 9.43
CA PRO A 380 7.26 -8.46 9.65
C PRO A 380 8.03 -8.95 10.89
N VAL A 381 7.44 -9.81 11.69
CA VAL A 381 8.11 -10.50 12.82
C VAL A 381 9.13 -11.53 12.32
N GLN A 382 8.84 -12.15 11.18
CA GLN A 382 9.70 -13.12 10.52
C GLN A 382 10.23 -12.54 9.21
N THR A 383 11.54 -12.37 9.13
CA THR A 383 12.22 -12.01 7.88
C THR A 383 12.19 -13.14 6.86
N GLN A 384 12.21 -12.77 5.58
CA GLN A 384 12.43 -13.69 4.46
C GLN A 384 13.86 -14.23 4.44
N HIS A 385 14.82 -13.50 5.03
CA HIS A 385 16.26 -13.80 4.99
C HIS A 385 16.86 -13.80 6.40
N PRO A 386 16.75 -14.91 7.17
CA PRO A 386 17.26 -15.00 8.54
C PRO A 386 18.79 -15.19 8.61
N ILE A 387 19.55 -14.38 7.88
CA ILE A 387 21.01 -14.45 7.79
C ILE A 387 21.68 -14.18 9.14
N ARG A 388 22.89 -14.71 9.31
CA ARG A 388 23.69 -14.59 10.55
C ARG A 388 22.86 -14.95 11.80
N ASN A 389 22.10 -16.05 11.72
CA ASN A 389 21.22 -16.53 12.79
C ASN A 389 20.21 -15.47 13.27
N GLY A 390 19.65 -14.70 12.33
CA GLY A 390 18.64 -13.67 12.61
C GLY A 390 19.19 -12.37 13.19
N LEU A 391 20.51 -12.18 13.31
CA LEU A 391 21.11 -10.98 13.91
C LEU A 391 20.62 -9.68 13.25
N HIS A 392 20.57 -9.65 11.92
CA HIS A 392 20.12 -8.47 11.19
C HIS A 392 18.67 -8.12 11.53
N HIS A 393 17.79 -9.12 11.57
CA HIS A 393 16.38 -8.89 11.84
C HIS A 393 16.13 -8.54 13.33
N LYS A 394 16.92 -9.09 14.25
CA LYS A 394 16.91 -8.67 15.65
C LYS A 394 17.26 -7.19 15.80
N ILE A 395 18.29 -6.71 15.10
CA ILE A 395 18.68 -5.28 15.11
C ILE A 395 17.58 -4.43 14.47
N LEU A 396 16.97 -4.89 13.37
CA LEU A 396 15.88 -4.20 12.69
C LEU A 396 14.65 -4.03 13.60
N LEU A 397 14.21 -5.11 14.27
CA LEU A 397 13.12 -5.09 15.25
C LEU A 397 13.43 -4.19 16.44
N ALA A 398 14.66 -4.25 16.97
CA ALA A 398 15.09 -3.37 18.06
C ALA A 398 14.99 -1.89 17.65
N ASN A 399 15.44 -1.54 16.43
CA ASN A 399 15.33 -0.19 15.90
C ASN A 399 13.88 0.24 15.67
N PHE A 400 13.03 -0.63 15.12
CA PHE A 400 11.60 -0.37 14.95
C PHE A 400 10.93 0.01 16.28
N LEU A 401 11.16 -0.80 17.32
CA LEU A 401 10.59 -0.58 18.65
C LEU A 401 11.16 0.69 19.28
N ALA A 402 12.49 0.85 19.27
CA ALA A 402 13.18 1.98 19.88
C ALA A 402 12.79 3.32 19.26
N GLN A 403 12.52 3.39 17.94
CA GLN A 403 12.12 4.64 17.31
C GLN A 403 10.74 5.11 17.75
N THR A 404 9.76 4.22 17.79
CA THR A 404 8.41 4.59 18.28
C THR A 404 8.41 4.91 19.77
N GLU A 405 9.24 4.22 20.56
CA GLU A 405 9.44 4.54 21.98
C GLU A 405 10.12 5.90 22.17
N ALA A 406 11.16 6.22 21.40
CA ALA A 406 11.85 7.51 21.47
C ALA A 406 10.95 8.68 21.06
N LEU A 407 10.13 8.51 20.01
CA LEU A 407 9.14 9.50 19.59
C LEU A 407 8.09 9.78 20.68
N MET A 408 7.70 8.73 21.41
CA MET A 408 6.78 8.85 22.54
C MET A 408 7.45 9.54 23.74
N LYS A 409 8.59 9.02 24.21
CA LYS A 409 9.22 9.44 25.48
C LYS A 409 9.99 10.74 25.38
N GLY A 410 10.69 10.98 24.28
CA GLY A 410 11.71 12.02 24.20
C GLY A 410 12.90 11.73 25.13
N LYS A 411 13.60 12.79 25.50
CA LYS A 411 14.75 12.81 26.42
C LYS A 411 14.76 14.16 27.13
N THR A 412 14.61 14.13 28.45
CA THR A 412 14.51 15.33 29.28
C THR A 412 15.86 16.04 29.43
N ALA A 413 15.83 17.30 29.86
CA ALA A 413 17.05 18.07 30.12
C ALA A 413 17.94 17.41 31.19
N ASP A 414 17.36 16.81 32.23
CA ASP A 414 18.13 16.13 33.28
C ASP A 414 18.83 14.87 32.76
N GLU A 415 18.16 14.09 31.91
CA GLU A 415 18.75 12.90 31.28
C GLU A 415 19.89 13.31 30.33
N ALA A 416 19.63 14.29 29.45
CA ALA A 416 20.65 14.80 28.53
C ALA A 416 21.84 15.41 29.27
N ARG A 417 21.61 16.14 30.38
CA ARG A 417 22.67 16.71 31.22
C ARG A 417 23.56 15.62 31.82
N LYS A 418 22.97 14.55 32.37
CA LYS A 418 23.73 13.41 32.91
C LYS A 418 24.59 12.74 31.84
N GLU A 419 24.06 12.55 30.63
CA GLU A 419 24.82 11.99 29.51
C GLU A 419 26.00 12.90 29.09
N LEU A 420 25.77 14.22 29.01
CA LEU A 420 26.82 15.19 28.68
C LEU A 420 27.92 15.24 29.74
N GLN A 421 27.56 15.17 31.02
CA GLN A 421 28.52 15.09 32.12
C GLN A 421 29.33 13.78 32.06
N ALA A 422 28.69 12.65 31.81
CA ALA A 422 29.37 11.36 31.65
C ALA A 422 30.32 11.33 30.43
N ALA A 423 30.00 12.11 29.39
CA ALA A 423 30.87 12.32 28.23
C ALA A 423 32.02 13.32 28.49
N GLY A 424 32.15 13.85 29.72
CA GLY A 424 33.24 14.73 30.14
C GLY A 424 33.01 16.22 29.88
N LEU A 425 31.80 16.64 29.47
CA LEU A 425 31.48 18.06 29.30
C LEU A 425 31.09 18.70 30.64
N SER A 426 31.49 19.95 30.85
CA SER A 426 31.15 20.74 32.03
C SER A 426 31.12 22.24 31.70
N GLY A 427 30.60 23.03 32.66
CA GLY A 427 30.53 24.49 32.55
C GLY A 427 29.78 24.97 31.31
N ASP A 428 30.24 26.08 30.72
CA ASP A 428 29.61 26.74 29.58
C ASP A 428 29.41 25.83 28.37
N ALA A 429 30.32 24.88 28.13
CA ALA A 429 30.22 23.95 27.01
C ALA A 429 29.02 23.01 27.15
N LEU A 430 28.73 22.56 28.39
CA LEU A 430 27.56 21.74 28.68
C LEU A 430 26.28 22.57 28.52
N GLU A 431 26.22 23.75 29.14
CA GLU A 431 25.01 24.59 29.12
C GLU A 431 24.63 24.99 27.69
N LYS A 432 25.62 25.26 26.83
CA LYS A 432 25.37 25.56 25.41
C LYS A 432 24.86 24.35 24.64
N LEU A 433 25.37 23.14 24.91
CA LEU A 433 25.01 21.95 24.15
C LEU A 433 23.70 21.30 24.62
N LEU A 434 23.37 21.44 25.91
CA LEU A 434 22.22 20.82 26.54
C LEU A 434 20.90 20.99 25.77
N PRO A 435 20.46 22.22 25.39
CA PRO A 435 19.16 22.38 24.70
C PRO A 435 19.11 21.64 23.35
N HIS A 436 20.25 21.42 22.68
CA HIS A 436 20.30 20.67 21.42
C HIS A 436 20.22 19.15 21.61
N LYS A 437 20.38 18.64 22.84
CA LYS A 437 20.33 17.22 23.19
C LYS A 437 19.01 16.81 23.82
N VAL A 438 18.10 17.76 24.06
CA VAL A 438 16.73 17.51 24.53
C VAL A 438 15.87 17.03 23.36
N PHE A 439 15.03 16.05 23.63
CA PHE A 439 13.99 15.57 22.71
C PHE A 439 12.65 15.73 23.42
N GLU A 440 11.73 16.51 22.85
CA GLU A 440 10.47 16.82 23.53
C GLU A 440 9.52 15.61 23.62
N GLY A 441 9.71 14.58 22.78
CA GLY A 441 8.84 13.40 22.76
C GLY A 441 7.44 13.75 22.28
N ASN A 442 6.43 13.04 22.79
CA ASN A 442 5.00 13.26 22.53
C ASN A 442 4.61 13.29 21.04
N ARG A 443 5.30 12.49 20.21
CA ARG A 443 5.07 12.37 18.76
C ARG A 443 4.34 11.06 18.46
N PRO A 444 3.13 11.10 17.85
CA PRO A 444 2.28 9.93 17.76
C PRO A 444 2.70 8.94 16.68
N THR A 445 2.55 7.65 16.97
CA THR A 445 2.83 6.58 16.01
C THR A 445 1.81 5.44 16.10
N ASN A 446 1.55 4.79 14.97
CA ASN A 446 0.99 3.44 14.94
C ASN A 446 2.13 2.44 14.71
N SER A 447 2.08 1.30 15.39
CA SER A 447 2.95 0.16 15.13
C SER A 447 2.13 -1.00 14.56
N ILE A 448 2.34 -1.30 13.29
CA ILE A 448 1.68 -2.40 12.57
C ILE A 448 2.69 -3.54 12.42
N MET A 449 2.48 -4.61 13.18
CA MET A 449 3.34 -5.79 13.15
C MET A 449 2.58 -6.95 12.55
N PHE A 450 3.23 -7.77 11.74
CA PHE A 450 2.59 -8.93 11.13
C PHE A 450 3.54 -10.12 11.12
N THR A 451 3.03 -11.35 11.20
CA THR A 451 3.89 -12.53 11.35
C THR A 451 4.97 -12.61 10.27
N LYS A 452 4.58 -12.46 8.99
CA LYS A 452 5.49 -12.52 7.84
C LYS A 452 4.90 -11.78 6.65
N LEU A 453 5.74 -11.13 5.83
CA LEU A 453 5.32 -10.53 4.57
C LEU A 453 5.16 -11.61 3.48
N ASN A 454 4.04 -12.33 3.50
CA ASN A 454 3.65 -13.29 2.47
C ASN A 454 2.58 -12.67 1.54
N PRO A 455 2.21 -13.31 0.40
CA PRO A 455 1.23 -12.75 -0.52
C PRO A 455 -0.10 -12.41 0.15
N PHE A 456 -0.64 -13.30 0.99
CA PHE A 456 -1.86 -13.04 1.77
C PHE A 456 -1.73 -11.82 2.68
N THR A 457 -0.69 -11.76 3.52
CA THR A 457 -0.48 -10.65 4.45
C THR A 457 -0.35 -9.32 3.72
N LEU A 458 0.40 -9.28 2.62
CA LEU A 458 0.51 -8.08 1.80
C LEU A 458 -0.86 -7.67 1.24
N GLY A 459 -1.66 -8.61 0.75
CA GLY A 459 -3.01 -8.36 0.26
C GLY A 459 -3.92 -7.75 1.33
N ALA A 460 -3.89 -8.31 2.53
CA ALA A 460 -4.65 -7.81 3.67
C ALA A 460 -4.21 -6.39 4.07
N ILE A 461 -2.90 -6.12 4.08
CA ILE A 461 -2.35 -4.80 4.40
C ILE A 461 -2.75 -3.76 3.34
N ILE A 462 -2.68 -4.09 2.06
CA ILE A 462 -3.07 -3.15 0.99
C ILE A 462 -4.56 -2.81 1.15
N ALA A 463 -5.42 -3.81 1.26
CA ALA A 463 -6.87 -3.64 1.45
C ALA A 463 -7.21 -2.85 2.71
N MET A 464 -6.43 -3.00 3.78
CA MET A 464 -6.60 -2.25 5.02
C MET A 464 -6.46 -0.74 4.79
N TYR A 465 -5.47 -0.31 4.01
CA TYR A 465 -5.30 1.09 3.65
C TYR A 465 -6.30 1.57 2.59
N GLU A 466 -6.70 0.72 1.64
CA GLU A 466 -7.79 1.07 0.71
C GLU A 466 -9.07 1.43 1.48
N HIS A 467 -9.43 0.64 2.49
CA HIS A 467 -10.59 0.90 3.34
C HIS A 467 -10.38 2.07 4.30
N LYS A 468 -9.16 2.30 4.80
CA LYS A 468 -8.81 3.53 5.56
C LYS A 468 -9.13 4.77 4.73
N ILE A 469 -8.65 4.80 3.49
CA ILE A 469 -8.85 5.90 2.53
C ILE A 469 -10.34 6.07 2.22
N PHE A 470 -11.08 4.95 2.08
CA PHE A 470 -12.53 4.96 1.91
C PHE A 470 -13.26 5.67 3.06
N VAL A 471 -12.99 5.26 4.30
CA VAL A 471 -13.66 5.82 5.49
C VAL A 471 -13.40 7.31 5.61
N GLN A 472 -12.15 7.76 5.38
CA GLN A 472 -11.82 9.19 5.42
C GLN A 472 -12.59 9.99 4.36
N GLY A 473 -12.66 9.48 3.11
CA GLY A 473 -13.42 10.11 2.03
C GLY A 473 -14.90 10.27 2.38
N VAL A 474 -15.51 9.25 3.01
CA VAL A 474 -16.91 9.31 3.48
C VAL A 474 -17.08 10.35 4.59
N VAL A 475 -16.19 10.37 5.58
CA VAL A 475 -16.25 11.36 6.68
C VAL A 475 -16.21 12.79 6.13
N TRP A 476 -15.34 13.05 5.16
CA TRP A 476 -15.19 14.36 4.51
C TRP A 476 -16.27 14.68 3.45
N ASP A 477 -17.19 13.75 3.17
CA ASP A 477 -18.25 13.87 2.15
C ASP A 477 -17.72 14.15 0.73
N ILE A 478 -16.54 13.64 0.39
CA ILE A 478 -15.90 13.83 -0.92
C ILE A 478 -16.04 12.59 -1.81
N ASN A 479 -15.88 12.76 -3.13
CA ASN A 479 -15.73 11.62 -4.05
C ASN A 479 -14.26 11.16 -4.11
N ASN A 480 -13.95 10.10 -3.39
CA ASN A 480 -12.62 9.48 -3.35
C ASN A 480 -12.31 8.54 -4.53
N HIS A 481 -13.24 8.35 -5.46
CA HIS A 481 -13.10 7.43 -6.59
C HIS A 481 -13.02 8.11 -7.97
N CYS A 482 -13.35 9.40 -8.05
CA CYS A 482 -13.19 10.20 -9.27
C CYS A 482 -11.72 10.55 -9.55
N VAL A 483 -11.35 10.61 -10.84
CA VAL A 483 -10.03 11.05 -11.35
C VAL A 483 -10.23 12.27 -12.26
N PRO A 484 -9.92 13.50 -11.80
CA PRO A 484 -9.99 14.68 -12.68
C PRO A 484 -8.70 14.92 -13.49
N LEU A 485 -7.52 14.63 -12.91
CA LEU A 485 -6.25 15.21 -13.38
C LEU A 485 -5.75 14.64 -14.72
N SER A 486 -5.78 13.31 -14.92
CA SER A 486 -5.27 12.69 -16.16
C SER A 486 -6.22 12.78 -17.36
N SER A 487 -7.35 13.49 -17.24
CA SER A 487 -8.32 13.68 -18.33
C SER A 487 -8.17 15.03 -19.04
N HIS A 488 -7.22 15.85 -18.58
CA HIS A 488 -6.91 17.16 -19.14
C HIS A 488 -5.66 17.19 -20.05
N GLU A 489 -4.91 16.09 -20.12
CA GLU A 489 -3.81 15.85 -21.05
C GLU A 489 -4.28 14.90 -22.16
#